data_AF-A0A564Y239-F1
#
_entry.id   AF-A0A564Y239-F1
#
_cell.length_a   1.000
_cell.length_b   1.000
_cell.length_c   1.000
_cell.angle_alpha   90.00
_cell.angle_beta   90.00
_cell.angle_gamma   90.00
#
_symmetry.space_group_name_H-M   'P 1'
#
loop_
_entity.id
_entity.type
_entity.pdbx_description
1 polymer ?
#
loop_
_entity_poly.entity_id
_entity_poly.type
_entity_poly.pdbx_seq_one_letter_code
_entity_poly.pdbx_strand_id
1 'polypeptide(L)'
;MPHLKLFKRTWKYSEDEFVLSSLCQAMIRIILLIVASIFLLISPFWSNITGVQPQAIFITTVILCLIHIILYIVIAIVSGQGGVFETEKRKSLWIWLLLHVFITILELIFYCVSIWQVNDLYKGDKQEATYSEFVSVICWCSILMVAIVFEIVDWILHYDAHGRLKYKFYYTFLYDYNDGFKKTDDEKREIIKQIREVSHSKWKKLLQNMVASAAYDTEGERLDEAINAVSGAFVDFLTDLDVTASDLALGLSLLRWQSLQWIGGHSRVPAENVLKQTDPVTTDIAAPLDLDVKNPIDKLTKNWLHISYLKRYCHLVNASYGWIWYVTENPCDCIALCRLCSHLSCRNPTAPDRQVDLENGITGPGGCLCAGRNCYLAAFLEMSQLETSYILAFEITDRVSNCFLDRICCTQCKHIVT
;
A
#
# COMPACT_ATOMS: atom_id res chain seq x y z
N MET A 1 -6.67 2.74 4.12
CA MET A 1 -7.20 2.49 2.78
C MET A 1 -7.62 3.83 2.18
N PRO A 2 -7.34 4.05 0.89
CA PRO A 2 -7.69 5.29 0.22
C PRO A 2 -9.20 5.43 0.04
N HIS A 3 -9.67 6.69 0.00
CA HIS A 3 -11.04 7.00 -0.37
C HIS A 3 -11.34 6.65 -1.84
N LEU A 4 -12.55 6.16 -2.09
CA LEU A 4 -13.04 5.90 -3.44
C LEU A 4 -13.04 7.19 -4.29
N LYS A 5 -12.44 7.13 -5.48
CA LYS A 5 -12.40 8.22 -6.46
C LYS A 5 -13.30 7.90 -7.65
N LEU A 6 -14.45 8.59 -7.73
CA LEU A 6 -15.44 8.41 -8.80
C LEU A 6 -15.86 9.78 -9.33
N PHE A 7 -15.96 9.94 -10.66
CA PHE A 7 -16.33 11.20 -11.32
C PHE A 7 -15.50 12.43 -10.90
N LYS A 8 -14.18 12.28 -10.75
CA LYS A 8 -13.27 13.35 -10.27
C LYS A 8 -13.67 13.92 -8.90
N ARG A 9 -14.23 13.06 -8.04
CA ARG A 9 -14.65 13.37 -6.68
C ARG A 9 -14.23 12.24 -5.74
N THR A 10 -13.81 12.57 -4.53
CA THR A 10 -13.63 11.58 -3.46
C THR A 10 -14.95 11.33 -2.73
N TRP A 11 -15.27 10.06 -2.49
CA TRP A 11 -16.40 9.61 -1.70
C TRP A 11 -15.95 9.19 -0.32
N LYS A 12 -16.87 9.13 0.66
CA LYS A 12 -16.51 8.68 2.01
C LYS A 12 -16.21 7.19 2.08
N TYR A 13 -16.67 6.42 1.10
CA TYR A 13 -16.38 4.98 1.01
C TYR A 13 -14.89 4.71 0.94
N SER A 14 -14.51 3.67 1.66
CA SER A 14 -13.25 2.98 1.42
C SER A 14 -13.40 2.00 0.26
N GLU A 15 -12.33 1.79 -0.50
CA GLU A 15 -12.36 0.86 -1.64
C GLU A 15 -12.61 -0.60 -1.23
N ASP A 16 -12.28 -0.99 0.00
CA ASP A 16 -12.46 -2.34 0.57
C ASP A 16 -13.82 -2.56 1.26
N GLU A 17 -14.53 -1.49 1.63
CA GLU A 17 -15.88 -1.58 2.22
C GLU A 17 -16.88 -2.24 1.24
N PHE A 18 -16.60 -2.18 -0.06
CA PHE A 18 -17.37 -2.86 -1.09
C PHE A 18 -17.28 -4.39 -1.01
N VAL A 19 -16.22 -4.99 -0.43
CA VAL A 19 -16.11 -6.45 -0.32
C VAL A 19 -17.25 -7.02 0.52
N LEU A 20 -17.43 -6.49 1.74
CA LEU A 20 -18.45 -6.98 2.66
C LEU A 20 -19.86 -6.69 2.14
N SER A 21 -20.08 -5.47 1.65
CA SER A 21 -21.38 -5.04 1.11
C SER A 21 -21.79 -5.90 -0.09
N SER A 22 -20.89 -6.11 -1.06
CA SER A 22 -21.18 -6.91 -2.25
C SER A 22 -21.40 -8.39 -1.95
N LEU A 23 -20.63 -8.98 -1.04
CA LEU A 23 -20.84 -10.37 -0.61
C LEU A 23 -22.19 -10.54 0.10
N CYS A 24 -22.56 -9.63 0.99
CA CYS A 24 -23.84 -9.68 1.68
C CYS A 24 -25.01 -9.59 0.69
N GLN A 25 -24.96 -8.64 -0.25
CA GLN A 25 -25.98 -8.47 -1.28
C GLN A 25 -26.07 -9.68 -2.22
N ALA A 26 -24.93 -10.24 -2.63
CA ALA A 26 -24.90 -11.47 -3.43
C ALA A 26 -25.56 -12.64 -2.68
N MET A 27 -25.26 -12.81 -1.39
CA MET A 27 -25.85 -13.88 -0.57
C MET A 27 -27.37 -13.72 -0.42
N ILE A 28 -27.87 -12.51 -0.14
CA ILE A 28 -29.31 -12.24 -0.06
C ILE A 28 -30.00 -12.60 -1.39
N ARG A 29 -29.42 -12.16 -2.51
CA ARG A 29 -29.94 -12.45 -3.86
C ARG A 29 -29.92 -13.94 -4.18
N ILE A 30 -28.87 -14.67 -3.83
CA ILE A 30 -28.79 -16.13 -4.02
C ILE A 30 -29.85 -16.85 -3.18
N ILE A 31 -30.01 -16.48 -1.91
CA ILE A 31 -31.01 -17.12 -1.03
C ILE A 31 -32.41 -16.90 -1.57
N LEU A 32 -32.73 -15.66 -1.95
CA LEU A 32 -34.01 -15.35 -2.58
C LEU A 32 -34.17 -16.18 -3.87
N LEU A 33 -33.12 -16.25 -4.71
CA LEU A 33 -33.01 -17.08 -5.94
C LEU A 33 -33.40 -18.51 -5.76
N ILE A 34 -32.84 -19.14 -4.75
CA ILE A 34 -33.14 -20.52 -4.44
C ILE A 34 -34.60 -20.65 -3.97
N VAL A 35 -35.06 -19.77 -3.08
CA VAL A 35 -36.42 -19.83 -2.53
C VAL A 35 -37.46 -19.68 -3.64
N ALA A 36 -37.40 -18.65 -4.49
CA ALA A 36 -38.39 -18.54 -5.55
C ALA A 36 -38.25 -19.67 -6.58
N SER A 37 -37.04 -20.11 -6.94
CA SER A 37 -36.87 -21.22 -7.87
C SER A 37 -37.55 -22.51 -7.38
N ILE A 38 -37.46 -22.82 -6.08
CA ILE A 38 -38.13 -23.99 -5.49
C ILE A 38 -39.65 -23.86 -5.61
N PHE A 39 -40.23 -22.71 -5.26
CA PHE A 39 -41.67 -22.48 -5.37
C PHE A 39 -42.16 -22.57 -6.81
N LEU A 40 -41.36 -22.13 -7.78
CA LEU A 40 -41.73 -22.14 -9.19
C LEU A 40 -41.58 -23.53 -9.84
N LEU A 41 -40.60 -24.34 -9.41
CA LEU A 41 -40.40 -25.71 -9.90
C LEU A 41 -41.45 -26.70 -9.39
N ILE A 42 -41.99 -26.46 -8.18
CA ILE A 42 -43.05 -27.29 -7.60
C ILE A 42 -44.40 -27.03 -8.30
N SER A 43 -44.56 -25.86 -8.92
CA SER A 43 -45.84 -25.46 -9.49
C SER A 43 -46.03 -25.87 -10.96
N PRO A 44 -47.19 -26.44 -11.32
CA PRO A 44 -47.59 -26.64 -12.72
C PRO A 44 -47.92 -25.33 -13.46
N PHE A 45 -48.03 -24.19 -12.75
CA PHE A 45 -48.40 -22.88 -13.31
C PHE A 45 -47.51 -22.47 -14.49
N TRP A 46 -46.20 -22.65 -14.39
CA TRP A 46 -45.27 -22.26 -15.45
C TRP A 46 -45.46 -23.01 -16.76
N SER A 47 -45.87 -24.29 -16.66
CA SER A 47 -46.16 -25.11 -17.83
C SER A 47 -47.45 -24.68 -18.55
N ASN A 48 -48.34 -23.98 -17.84
CA ASN A 48 -49.68 -23.64 -18.31
C ASN A 48 -49.79 -22.20 -18.83
N ILE A 49 -48.78 -21.34 -18.62
CA ILE A 49 -48.76 -19.95 -19.14
C ILE A 49 -48.74 -19.96 -20.67
N THR A 50 -49.91 -19.78 -21.29
CA THR A 50 -50.07 -19.66 -22.74
C THR A 50 -49.76 -18.22 -23.17
N GLY A 51 -48.48 -17.88 -23.29
CA GLY A 51 -48.05 -16.57 -23.81
C GLY A 51 -46.54 -16.40 -23.81
N VAL A 52 -45.96 -16.09 -24.98
CA VAL A 52 -44.50 -15.87 -25.14
C VAL A 52 -44.02 -14.64 -24.35
N GLN A 53 -44.86 -13.61 -24.23
CA GLN A 53 -44.52 -12.35 -23.56
C GLN A 53 -44.31 -12.50 -22.04
N PRO A 54 -45.24 -13.08 -21.25
CA PRO A 54 -45.07 -13.19 -19.80
C PRO A 54 -43.91 -14.10 -19.37
N GLN A 55 -43.66 -15.18 -20.12
CA GLN A 55 -42.52 -16.07 -19.86
C GLN A 55 -41.19 -15.37 -20.16
N ALA A 56 -41.11 -14.62 -21.25
CA ALA A 56 -39.89 -13.89 -21.64
C ALA A 56 -39.47 -12.85 -20.60
N ILE A 57 -40.42 -12.07 -20.05
CA ILE A 57 -40.14 -11.06 -19.04
C ILE A 57 -39.57 -11.70 -17.77
N PHE A 58 -40.19 -12.76 -17.28
CA PHE A 58 -39.72 -13.45 -16.08
C PHE A 58 -38.33 -14.07 -16.27
N ILE A 59 -38.09 -14.78 -17.37
CA ILE A 59 -36.78 -15.34 -17.69
C ILE A 59 -35.74 -14.22 -17.76
N THR A 60 -36.09 -13.09 -18.37
CA THR A 60 -35.21 -11.90 -18.44
C THR A 60 -34.88 -11.37 -17.04
N THR A 61 -35.85 -11.33 -16.12
CA THR A 61 -35.61 -10.86 -14.74
C THR A 61 -34.69 -11.79 -13.95
N VAL A 62 -34.83 -13.10 -14.12
CA VAL A 62 -33.93 -14.09 -13.50
C VAL A 62 -32.53 -13.96 -14.06
N ILE A 63 -32.38 -13.84 -15.39
CA ILE A 63 -31.09 -13.66 -16.05
C ILE A 63 -30.41 -12.37 -15.57
N LEU A 64 -31.15 -11.26 -15.49
CA LEU A 64 -30.61 -10.01 -14.97
C LEU A 64 -30.14 -10.15 -13.51
N CYS A 65 -30.90 -10.85 -12.68
CA CYS A 65 -30.52 -11.12 -11.29
C CYS A 65 -29.23 -11.95 -11.20
N LEU A 66 -29.08 -12.98 -12.04
CA LEU A 66 -27.87 -13.80 -12.12
C LEU A 66 -26.66 -13.00 -12.59
N ILE A 67 -26.81 -12.18 -13.62
CA ILE A 67 -25.75 -11.27 -14.09
C ILE A 67 -25.33 -10.32 -12.97
N HIS A 68 -26.28 -9.81 -12.20
CA HIS A 68 -25.97 -8.91 -11.10
C HIS A 68 -25.25 -9.62 -9.95
N ILE A 69 -25.63 -10.87 -9.60
CA ILE A 69 -24.89 -11.69 -8.62
C ILE A 69 -23.42 -11.86 -9.06
N ILE A 70 -23.19 -12.19 -10.32
CA ILE A 70 -21.83 -12.32 -10.87
C ILE A 70 -21.07 -10.99 -10.73
N LEU A 71 -21.72 -9.88 -11.04
CA LEU A 71 -21.13 -8.55 -10.90
C LEU A 71 -20.74 -8.23 -9.45
N TYR A 72 -21.58 -8.54 -8.46
CA TYR A 72 -21.22 -8.36 -7.05
C TYR A 72 -20.01 -9.21 -6.66
N ILE A 73 -19.91 -10.45 -7.14
CA ILE A 73 -18.73 -11.31 -6.90
C ILE A 73 -17.48 -10.69 -7.52
N VAL A 74 -17.58 -10.17 -8.75
CA VAL A 74 -16.45 -9.48 -9.41
C VAL A 74 -16.05 -8.23 -8.64
N ILE A 75 -17.01 -7.43 -8.18
CA ILE A 75 -16.75 -6.25 -7.34
C ILE A 75 -16.05 -6.67 -6.05
N ALA A 76 -16.51 -7.73 -5.37
CA ALA A 76 -15.87 -8.25 -4.16
C ALA A 76 -14.41 -8.65 -4.40
N ILE A 77 -14.14 -9.36 -5.51
CA ILE A 77 -12.79 -9.81 -5.87
C ILE A 77 -11.90 -8.60 -6.18
N VAL A 78 -12.35 -7.68 -7.03
CA VAL A 78 -11.55 -6.50 -7.44
C VAL A 78 -11.32 -5.55 -6.27
N SER A 79 -12.34 -5.36 -5.42
CA SER A 79 -12.25 -4.56 -4.19
C SER A 79 -11.30 -5.18 -3.17
N GLY A 80 -11.23 -6.52 -3.10
CA GLY A 80 -10.31 -7.26 -2.23
C GLY A 80 -8.88 -7.40 -2.74
N GLN A 81 -8.58 -6.99 -3.98
CA GLN A 81 -7.24 -7.15 -4.56
C GLN A 81 -6.23 -6.13 -4.02
N GLY A 82 -5.06 -6.61 -3.61
CA GLY A 82 -3.93 -5.78 -3.15
C GLY A 82 -3.96 -5.45 -1.66
N GLY A 83 -2.79 -5.20 -1.09
CA GLY A 83 -2.63 -4.74 0.29
C GLY A 83 -3.01 -3.25 0.48
N VAL A 84 -2.95 -2.77 1.71
CA VAL A 84 -3.36 -1.40 2.11
C VAL A 84 -2.70 -0.28 1.29
N PHE A 85 -1.49 -0.52 0.78
CA PHE A 85 -0.70 0.45 0.01
C PHE A 85 -0.66 0.16 -1.50
N GLU A 86 -1.13 -1.01 -1.96
CA GLU A 86 -1.08 -1.41 -3.38
C GLU A 86 -2.34 -0.97 -4.13
N THR A 87 -2.52 0.35 -4.24
CA THR A 87 -3.70 0.98 -4.84
C THR A 87 -3.83 0.75 -6.36
N GLU A 88 -2.73 0.43 -7.05
CA GLU A 88 -2.73 0.23 -8.51
C GLU A 88 -3.54 -0.99 -8.96
N LYS A 89 -3.59 -2.04 -8.13
CA LYS A 89 -4.36 -3.26 -8.45
C LYS A 89 -5.88 -3.01 -8.44
N ARG A 90 -6.34 -1.96 -7.77
CA ARG A 90 -7.76 -1.59 -7.62
C ARG A 90 -8.24 -0.56 -8.65
N LYS A 91 -7.37 -0.13 -9.57
CA LYS A 91 -7.68 0.92 -10.55
C LYS A 91 -8.89 0.59 -11.45
N SER A 92 -9.24 -0.68 -11.63
CA SER A 92 -10.41 -1.08 -12.43
C SER A 92 -11.76 -0.93 -11.70
N LEU A 93 -11.76 -0.69 -10.38
CA LEU A 93 -12.97 -0.70 -9.55
C LEU A 93 -14.04 0.27 -10.07
N TRP A 94 -13.65 1.45 -10.55
CA TRP A 94 -14.60 2.47 -11.03
C TRP A 94 -15.44 2.01 -12.23
N ILE A 95 -14.90 1.16 -13.11
CA ILE A 95 -15.61 0.63 -14.28
C ILE A 95 -16.71 -0.32 -13.83
N TRP A 96 -16.39 -1.20 -12.87
CA TRP A 96 -17.33 -2.17 -12.32
C TRP A 96 -18.44 -1.51 -11.52
N LEU A 97 -18.11 -0.48 -10.74
CA LEU A 97 -19.11 0.31 -10.01
C LEU A 97 -20.07 1.04 -10.96
N LEU A 98 -19.56 1.58 -12.08
CA LEU A 98 -20.41 2.22 -13.09
C LEU A 98 -21.34 1.22 -13.76
N LEU A 99 -20.83 0.03 -14.10
CA LEU A 99 -21.63 -1.07 -14.63
C LEU A 99 -22.71 -1.52 -13.63
N HIS A 100 -22.39 -1.56 -12.34
CA HIS A 100 -23.34 -1.88 -11.27
C HIS A 100 -24.49 -0.87 -11.21
N VAL A 101 -24.20 0.43 -11.17
CA VAL A 101 -25.26 1.45 -11.16
C VAL A 101 -26.20 1.31 -12.37
N PHE A 102 -25.64 1.01 -13.55
CA PHE A 102 -26.45 0.80 -14.75
C PHE A 102 -27.35 -0.44 -14.65
N ILE A 103 -26.81 -1.57 -14.19
CA ILE A 103 -27.58 -2.82 -14.03
C ILE A 103 -28.66 -2.69 -12.94
N THR A 104 -28.37 -1.99 -11.85
CA THR A 104 -29.34 -1.72 -10.78
C THR A 104 -30.58 -0.96 -11.30
N ILE A 105 -30.39 0.01 -12.19
CA ILE A 105 -31.51 0.75 -12.82
C ILE A 105 -32.35 -0.19 -13.70
N LEU A 106 -31.69 -1.04 -14.49
CA LEU A 106 -32.40 -2.02 -15.33
C LEU A 106 -33.20 -3.01 -14.48
N GLU A 107 -32.59 -3.57 -13.43
CA GLU A 107 -33.29 -4.47 -12.51
C GLU A 107 -34.51 -3.83 -11.87
N LEU A 108 -34.41 -2.57 -11.43
CA LEU A 108 -35.53 -1.86 -10.83
C LEU A 108 -36.73 -1.79 -11.78
N ILE A 109 -36.47 -1.47 -13.06
CA ILE A 109 -37.50 -1.44 -14.11
C ILE A 109 -38.13 -2.83 -14.27
N PHE A 110 -37.29 -3.87 -14.40
CA PHE A 110 -37.77 -5.24 -14.60
C PHE A 110 -38.53 -5.80 -13.39
N TYR A 111 -38.16 -5.45 -12.15
CA TYR A 111 -38.95 -5.80 -10.97
C TYR A 111 -40.31 -5.12 -10.95
N CYS A 112 -40.39 -3.84 -11.36
CA CYS A 112 -41.67 -3.15 -11.50
C CYS A 112 -42.56 -3.82 -12.56
N VAL A 113 -41.98 -4.17 -13.71
CA VAL A 113 -42.70 -4.84 -14.80
C VAL A 113 -43.16 -6.24 -14.38
N SER A 114 -42.33 -7.01 -13.68
CA SER A 114 -42.70 -8.34 -13.17
C SER A 114 -43.86 -8.28 -12.17
N ILE A 115 -43.86 -7.32 -11.25
CA ILE A 115 -44.97 -7.12 -10.30
C ILE A 115 -46.24 -6.72 -11.04
N TRP A 116 -46.14 -5.79 -12.00
CA TRP A 116 -47.28 -5.35 -12.81
C TRP A 116 -47.88 -6.51 -13.61
N GLN A 117 -47.04 -7.30 -14.27
CA GLN A 117 -47.46 -8.46 -15.05
C GLN A 117 -48.16 -9.51 -14.19
N VAL A 118 -47.60 -9.82 -13.01
CA VAL A 118 -48.22 -10.75 -12.06
C VAL A 118 -49.60 -10.25 -11.61
N ASN A 119 -49.74 -8.95 -11.34
CA ASN A 119 -51.02 -8.35 -10.95
C ASN A 119 -52.05 -8.35 -12.09
N ASP A 120 -51.61 -8.17 -13.33
CA ASP A 120 -52.48 -8.23 -14.51
C ASP A 120 -52.98 -9.66 -14.75
N LEU A 121 -52.08 -10.65 -14.67
CA LEU A 121 -52.42 -12.08 -14.78
C LEU A 121 -53.37 -12.54 -13.68
N TYR A 122 -53.23 -12.01 -12.46
CA TYR A 122 -54.14 -12.31 -11.35
C TYR A 122 -55.55 -11.75 -11.56
N LYS A 123 -55.67 -10.56 -12.18
CA LYS A 123 -56.98 -9.91 -12.42
C LYS A 123 -57.71 -10.45 -13.66
N GLY A 124 -57.00 -11.05 -14.62
CA GLY A 124 -57.53 -11.47 -15.92
C GLY A 124 -58.39 -12.73 -15.93
N ASP A 125 -58.45 -13.49 -14.83
CA ASP A 125 -59.25 -14.71 -14.59
C ASP A 125 -59.13 -15.82 -15.67
N LYS A 126 -58.37 -16.90 -15.34
CA LYS A 126 -58.40 -18.30 -15.86
C LYS A 126 -57.05 -19.02 -15.71
N GLN A 127 -56.47 -19.05 -14.52
CA GLN A 127 -55.41 -20.03 -14.26
C GLN A 127 -55.45 -20.47 -12.81
N GLU A 128 -55.42 -21.79 -12.61
CA GLU A 128 -55.22 -22.49 -11.33
C GLU A 128 -53.79 -22.25 -10.81
N ALA A 129 -53.39 -20.99 -10.72
CA ALA A 129 -52.16 -20.59 -10.06
C ALA A 129 -52.42 -20.64 -8.55
N THR A 130 -51.63 -21.41 -7.82
CA THR A 130 -51.75 -21.44 -6.36
C THR A 130 -51.40 -20.05 -5.83
N TYR A 131 -52.22 -19.48 -4.94
CA TYR A 131 -51.98 -18.18 -4.30
C TYR A 131 -50.54 -18.01 -3.79
N SER A 132 -49.90 -19.11 -3.36
CA SER A 132 -48.51 -19.19 -2.93
C SER A 132 -47.47 -18.68 -3.95
N GLU A 133 -47.74 -18.79 -5.25
CA GLU A 133 -46.73 -18.56 -6.29
C GLU A 133 -46.65 -17.08 -6.69
N PHE A 134 -47.80 -16.45 -6.86
CA PHE A 134 -47.88 -14.99 -7.04
C PHE A 134 -47.29 -14.27 -5.83
N VAL A 135 -47.59 -14.75 -4.63
CA VAL A 135 -47.01 -14.22 -3.39
C VAL A 135 -45.49 -14.39 -3.38
N SER A 136 -44.95 -15.50 -3.88
CA SER A 136 -43.50 -15.74 -3.97
C SER A 136 -42.80 -14.72 -4.89
N VAL A 137 -43.32 -14.51 -6.11
CA VAL A 137 -42.72 -13.56 -7.08
C VAL A 137 -42.83 -12.11 -6.57
N ILE A 138 -43.99 -11.72 -6.02
CA ILE A 138 -44.18 -10.38 -5.46
C ILE A 138 -43.24 -10.16 -4.26
N CYS A 139 -43.13 -11.15 -3.37
CA CYS A 139 -42.28 -11.08 -2.18
C CYS A 139 -40.80 -10.95 -2.57
N TRP A 140 -40.33 -11.79 -3.49
CA TRP A 140 -38.99 -11.67 -4.06
C TRP A 140 -38.70 -10.26 -4.59
N CYS A 141 -39.54 -9.78 -5.51
CA CYS A 141 -39.29 -8.52 -6.22
C CYS A 141 -39.33 -7.36 -5.26
N SER A 142 -40.23 -7.42 -4.28
CA SER A 142 -40.39 -6.37 -3.26
C SER A 142 -39.21 -6.33 -2.29
N ILE A 143 -38.72 -7.47 -1.81
CA ILE A 143 -37.52 -7.52 -0.94
C ILE A 143 -36.30 -6.97 -1.68
N LEU A 144 -36.09 -7.35 -2.94
CA LEU A 144 -34.97 -6.83 -3.73
C LEU A 144 -35.11 -5.35 -4.09
N MET A 145 -36.32 -4.85 -4.36
CA MET A 145 -36.53 -3.41 -4.53
C MET A 145 -36.19 -2.64 -3.25
N VAL A 146 -36.59 -3.14 -2.08
CA VAL A 146 -36.24 -2.53 -0.80
C VAL A 146 -34.72 -2.54 -0.59
N ALA A 147 -34.03 -3.64 -0.93
CA ALA A 147 -32.57 -3.70 -0.88
C ALA A 147 -31.91 -2.64 -1.79
N ILE A 148 -32.40 -2.46 -3.02
CA ILE A 148 -31.93 -1.42 -3.94
C ILE A 148 -32.15 -0.02 -3.37
N VAL A 149 -33.30 0.25 -2.75
CA VAL A 149 -33.56 1.54 -2.10
C VAL A 149 -32.57 1.81 -0.97
N PHE A 150 -32.28 0.80 -0.14
CA PHE A 150 -31.27 0.94 0.91
C PHE A 150 -29.87 1.22 0.35
N GLU A 151 -29.48 0.58 -0.76
CA GLU A 151 -28.23 0.89 -1.44
C GLU A 151 -28.19 2.36 -1.92
N ILE A 152 -29.26 2.84 -2.56
CA ILE A 152 -29.35 4.24 -3.02
C ILE A 152 -29.23 5.22 -1.85
N VAL A 153 -29.91 4.94 -0.73
CA VAL A 153 -29.80 5.76 0.49
C VAL A 153 -28.37 5.75 1.03
N ASP A 154 -27.71 4.58 1.05
CA ASP A 154 -26.33 4.45 1.51
C ASP A 154 -25.36 5.30 0.66
N TRP A 155 -25.52 5.27 -0.67
CA TRP A 155 -24.76 6.13 -1.59
C TRP A 155 -24.96 7.62 -1.31
N ILE A 156 -26.20 8.03 -1.00
CA ILE A 156 -26.51 9.43 -0.66
C ILE A 156 -25.86 9.84 0.68
N LEU A 157 -25.92 8.98 1.70
CA LEU A 157 -25.34 9.25 3.03
C LEU A 157 -23.81 9.38 2.97
N HIS A 158 -23.17 8.56 2.12
CA HIS A 158 -21.72 8.57 1.91
C HIS A 158 -21.23 9.65 0.93
N TYR A 159 -22.13 10.50 0.44
CA TYR A 159 -21.75 11.65 -0.37
C TYR A 159 -20.93 12.67 0.46
N ASP A 160 -19.71 12.98 0.00
CA ASP A 160 -18.90 14.05 0.59
C ASP A 160 -19.12 15.36 -0.18
N ALA A 161 -19.77 16.35 0.47
CA ALA A 161 -19.99 17.69 -0.07
C ALA A 161 -18.70 18.40 -0.53
N HIS A 162 -17.55 18.09 0.08
CA HIS A 162 -16.24 18.69 -0.24
C HIS A 162 -15.35 17.75 -1.08
N GLY A 163 -15.89 16.65 -1.60
CA GLY A 163 -15.11 15.62 -2.28
C GLY A 163 -14.38 16.07 -3.55
N ARG A 164 -14.82 17.17 -4.20
CA ARG A 164 -14.13 17.71 -5.39
C ARG A 164 -12.84 18.44 -5.00
N LEU A 165 -12.85 19.15 -3.88
CA LEU A 165 -11.68 19.84 -3.34
C LEU A 165 -10.63 18.82 -2.89
N LYS A 166 -11.07 17.79 -2.14
CA LYS A 166 -10.22 16.65 -1.74
C LYS A 166 -9.61 15.93 -2.93
N TYR A 167 -10.40 15.62 -3.95
CA TYR A 167 -9.88 15.03 -5.18
C TYR A 167 -8.79 15.90 -5.82
N LYS A 168 -9.03 17.21 -5.93
CA LYS A 168 -8.05 18.16 -6.48
C LYS A 168 -6.76 18.17 -5.65
N PHE A 169 -6.85 18.10 -4.33
CA PHE A 169 -5.70 18.04 -3.43
C PHE A 169 -4.91 16.73 -3.61
N TYR A 170 -5.54 15.57 -3.41
CA TYR A 170 -4.84 14.28 -3.51
C TYR A 170 -4.21 14.05 -4.88
N TYR A 171 -4.92 14.43 -5.95
CA TYR A 171 -4.40 14.32 -7.31
C TYR A 171 -3.17 15.20 -7.54
N THR A 172 -3.11 16.38 -6.92
CA THR A 172 -2.01 17.35 -7.11
C THR A 172 -0.80 17.04 -6.24
N PHE A 173 -1.00 16.52 -5.03
CA PHE A 173 0.08 16.37 -4.03
C PHE A 173 0.48 14.93 -3.73
N LEU A 174 -0.48 13.98 -3.75
CA LEU A 174 -0.20 12.59 -3.36
C LEU A 174 0.12 11.69 -4.55
N TYR A 175 -0.64 11.82 -5.64
CA TYR A 175 -0.56 10.89 -6.77
C TYR A 175 0.23 11.42 -7.96
N ASP A 176 0.67 12.69 -7.91
CA ASP A 176 1.44 13.45 -8.93
C ASP A 176 1.24 12.91 -10.36
N TYR A 177 -0.03 12.83 -10.78
CA TYR A 177 -0.33 12.34 -12.11
C TYR A 177 0.23 13.36 -13.10
N ASN A 178 1.07 12.88 -14.00
CA ASN A 178 1.83 13.64 -14.99
C ASN A 178 0.94 14.26 -16.11
N ASP A 179 -0.25 14.73 -15.77
CA ASP A 179 -1.10 15.47 -16.69
C ASP A 179 -0.48 16.86 -16.88
N GLY A 180 -0.28 17.26 -18.14
CA GLY A 180 0.47 18.46 -18.58
C GLY A 180 -0.01 19.82 -18.07
N PHE A 181 -0.91 19.86 -17.08
CA PHE A 181 -1.33 21.05 -16.35
C PHE A 181 -0.64 21.10 -14.98
N LYS A 182 0.66 21.43 -14.97
CA LYS A 182 1.34 21.86 -13.73
C LYS A 182 0.66 23.12 -13.22
N LYS A 183 -0.12 22.99 -12.14
CA LYS A 183 -0.73 24.13 -11.45
C LYS A 183 0.35 25.07 -10.95
N THR A 184 0.08 26.37 -11.01
CA THR A 184 0.95 27.41 -10.45
C THR A 184 1.06 27.21 -8.94
N ASP A 185 2.19 27.58 -8.35
CA ASP A 185 2.42 27.39 -6.91
C ASP A 185 1.41 28.17 -6.04
N ASP A 186 0.85 29.27 -6.54
CA ASP A 186 -0.23 30.02 -5.87
C ASP A 186 -1.53 29.21 -5.81
N GLU A 187 -1.90 28.52 -6.89
CA GLU A 187 -3.08 27.66 -6.91
C GLU A 187 -2.91 26.47 -5.97
N LYS A 188 -1.69 25.93 -5.85
CA LYS A 188 -1.37 24.86 -4.90
C LYS A 188 -1.55 25.33 -3.46
N ARG A 189 -1.03 26.52 -3.10
CA ARG A 189 -1.22 27.11 -1.76
C ARG A 189 -2.68 27.32 -1.42
N GLU A 190 -3.47 27.81 -2.38
CA GLU A 190 -4.90 28.04 -2.16
C GLU A 190 -5.66 26.73 -1.90
N ILE A 191 -5.34 25.65 -2.62
CA ILE A 191 -5.95 24.33 -2.40
C ILE A 191 -5.61 23.80 -1.00
N ILE A 192 -4.34 23.95 -0.56
CA ILE A 192 -3.90 23.55 0.79
C ILE A 192 -4.67 24.34 1.85
N LYS A 193 -4.81 25.66 1.67
CA LYS A 193 -5.53 26.51 2.62
C LYS A 193 -6.99 26.10 2.75
N GLN A 194 -7.69 25.93 1.62
CA GLN A 194 -9.09 25.53 1.60
C GLN A 194 -9.29 24.14 2.24
N ILE A 195 -8.39 23.18 1.98
CA ILE A 195 -8.54 21.85 2.57
C ILE A 195 -8.26 21.84 4.07
N ARG A 196 -7.30 22.65 4.52
CA ARG A 196 -6.99 22.82 5.95
C ARG A 196 -8.17 23.46 6.68
N GLU A 197 -8.79 24.50 6.13
CA GLU A 197 -9.97 25.15 6.72
C GLU A 197 -11.18 24.21 6.82
N VAL A 198 -11.46 23.46 5.74
CA VAL A 198 -12.56 22.47 5.72
C VAL A 198 -12.30 21.35 6.71
N SER A 199 -11.07 20.84 6.79
CA SER A 199 -10.72 19.74 7.70
C SER A 199 -10.71 20.20 9.16
N HIS A 200 -10.16 21.39 9.43
CA HIS A 200 -10.15 22.00 10.76
C HIS A 200 -11.56 22.23 11.28
N SER A 201 -12.45 22.81 10.48
CA SER A 201 -13.84 23.04 10.90
C SER A 201 -14.60 21.74 11.18
N LYS A 202 -14.34 20.66 10.42
CA LYS A 202 -14.91 19.33 10.67
C LYS A 202 -14.39 18.73 11.97
N TRP A 203 -13.06 18.72 12.17
CA TRP A 203 -12.43 18.18 13.38
C TRP A 203 -12.80 18.94 14.63
N LYS A 204 -12.84 20.28 14.56
CA LYS A 204 -13.31 21.13 15.65
C LYS A 204 -14.73 20.75 16.07
N LYS A 205 -15.67 20.63 15.13
CA LYS A 205 -17.06 20.22 15.43
C LYS A 205 -17.16 18.83 16.05
N LEU A 206 -16.41 17.86 15.52
CA LEU A 206 -16.39 16.49 16.05
C LEU A 206 -15.85 16.44 17.49
N LEU A 207 -14.72 17.12 17.74
CA LEU A 207 -14.13 17.20 19.06
C LEU A 207 -15.03 17.96 20.05
N GLN A 208 -15.64 19.07 19.63
CA GLN A 208 -16.64 19.78 20.43
C GLN A 208 -17.80 18.86 20.81
N ASN A 209 -18.34 18.08 19.88
CA ASN A 209 -19.44 17.15 20.17
C ASN A 209 -19.01 16.01 21.11
N MET A 210 -17.83 15.43 20.92
CA MET A 210 -17.32 14.37 21.81
C MET A 210 -17.04 14.90 23.21
N VAL A 211 -16.42 16.07 23.33
CA VAL A 211 -16.09 16.69 24.61
C VAL A 211 -17.34 17.19 25.31
N ALA A 212 -18.32 17.75 24.60
CA ALA A 212 -19.60 18.18 25.18
C ALA A 212 -20.37 17.01 25.82
N SER A 213 -20.15 15.78 25.36
CA SER A 213 -20.72 14.58 25.99
C SER A 213 -19.98 14.13 27.27
N ALA A 214 -18.76 14.62 27.50
CA ALA A 214 -17.87 14.19 28.58
C ALA A 214 -17.56 15.28 29.62
N ALA A 215 -17.62 16.55 29.25
CA ALA A 215 -17.26 17.70 30.07
C ALA A 215 -18.52 18.39 30.59
N TYR A 216 -18.95 18.03 31.81
CA TYR A 216 -20.07 18.70 32.50
C TYR A 216 -19.62 19.96 33.27
N ASP A 217 -18.31 20.24 33.40
CA ASP A 217 -17.83 21.19 34.42
C ASP A 217 -16.48 21.90 34.12
N THR A 218 -16.10 22.07 32.86
CA THR A 218 -14.80 22.70 32.49
C THR A 218 -14.98 24.09 31.87
N GLU A 219 -14.19 25.07 32.33
CA GLU A 219 -14.15 26.45 31.82
C GLU A 219 -14.04 26.48 30.28
N GLY A 220 -15.08 27.00 29.62
CA GLY A 220 -15.28 26.85 28.16
C GLY A 220 -14.18 27.44 27.27
N GLU A 221 -13.44 28.46 27.72
CA GLU A 221 -12.39 29.11 26.92
C GLU A 221 -11.13 28.25 26.79
N ARG A 222 -10.62 27.71 27.90
CA ARG A 222 -9.45 26.79 27.88
C ARG A 222 -9.77 25.51 27.12
N LEU A 223 -11.03 25.07 27.19
CA LEU A 223 -11.51 23.90 26.47
C LEU A 223 -11.54 24.14 24.95
N ASP A 224 -12.06 25.28 24.49
CA ASP A 224 -12.05 25.60 23.05
C ASP A 224 -10.64 25.80 22.51
N GLU A 225 -9.72 26.40 23.29
CA GLU A 225 -8.31 26.54 22.91
C GLU A 225 -7.62 25.17 22.78
N ALA A 226 -7.83 24.27 23.73
CA ALA A 226 -7.34 22.89 23.65
C ALA A 226 -7.94 22.13 22.45
N ILE A 227 -9.24 22.27 22.20
CA ILE A 227 -9.90 21.66 21.04
C ILE A 227 -9.32 22.22 19.73
N ASN A 228 -9.08 23.53 19.64
CA ASN A 228 -8.46 24.15 18.48
C ASN A 228 -7.04 23.59 18.25
N ALA A 229 -6.20 23.54 19.28
CA ALA A 229 -4.85 23.00 19.20
C ALA A 229 -4.83 21.53 18.75
N VAL A 230 -5.69 20.69 19.36
CA VAL A 230 -5.82 19.27 18.99
C VAL A 230 -6.32 19.15 17.55
N SER A 231 -7.35 19.91 17.17
CA SER A 231 -7.87 19.86 15.80
C SER A 231 -6.83 20.27 14.75
N GLY A 232 -5.98 21.26 15.06
CA GLY A 232 -4.83 21.65 14.23
C GLY A 232 -3.85 20.49 14.02
N ALA A 233 -3.43 19.84 15.10
CA ALA A 233 -2.51 18.69 15.03
C ALA A 233 -3.12 17.50 14.25
N PHE A 234 -4.42 17.22 14.43
CA PHE A 234 -5.14 16.20 13.66
C PHE A 234 -5.17 16.53 12.17
N VAL A 235 -5.39 17.80 11.82
CA VAL A 235 -5.38 18.22 10.41
C VAL A 235 -3.98 18.07 9.82
N ASP A 236 -2.93 18.47 10.54
CA ASP A 236 -1.57 18.36 10.04
C ASP A 236 -1.14 16.91 9.84
N PHE A 237 -1.54 16.00 10.73
CA PHE A 237 -1.26 14.58 10.58
C PHE A 237 -2.11 13.93 9.49
N LEU A 238 -3.42 14.17 9.46
CA LEU A 238 -4.35 13.44 8.59
C LEU A 238 -4.49 14.02 7.19
N THR A 239 -4.12 15.27 6.94
CA THR A 239 -4.25 15.86 5.60
C THR A 239 -3.33 15.16 4.59
N ASP A 240 -2.17 14.69 5.06
CA ASP A 240 -1.20 13.95 4.25
C ASP A 240 -1.59 12.47 4.06
N LEU A 241 -2.63 12.00 4.76
CA LEU A 241 -3.13 10.64 4.67
C LEU A 241 -4.52 10.61 4.01
N ASP A 242 -4.63 9.92 2.87
CA ASP A 242 -5.91 9.58 2.23
C ASP A 242 -6.53 8.39 3.00
N VAL A 243 -7.07 8.63 4.19
CA VAL A 243 -7.56 7.58 5.12
C VAL A 243 -9.04 7.79 5.46
N THR A 244 -9.80 6.69 5.44
CA THR A 244 -11.23 6.65 5.75
C THR A 244 -11.50 6.74 7.26
N ALA A 245 -12.74 7.14 7.61
CA ALA A 245 -13.13 7.30 9.02
C ALA A 245 -13.12 5.96 9.79
N SER A 246 -13.46 4.86 9.11
CA SER A 246 -13.41 3.49 9.64
C SER A 246 -11.99 3.07 9.99
N ASP A 247 -11.04 3.30 9.09
CA ASP A 247 -9.62 3.02 9.33
C ASP A 247 -9.03 3.90 10.42
N LEU A 248 -9.43 5.16 10.48
CA LEU A 248 -9.03 6.04 11.57
C LEU A 248 -9.56 5.56 12.92
N ALA A 249 -10.81 5.13 12.98
CA ALA A 249 -11.40 4.56 14.18
C ALA A 249 -10.69 3.26 14.58
N LEU A 250 -10.35 2.40 13.62
CA LEU A 250 -9.57 1.17 13.85
C LEU A 250 -8.17 1.51 14.35
N GLY A 251 -7.48 2.45 13.71
CA GLY A 251 -6.15 2.91 14.12
C GLY A 251 -6.15 3.51 15.52
N LEU A 252 -7.12 4.36 15.84
CA LEU A 252 -7.30 4.91 17.20
C LEU A 252 -7.66 3.82 18.22
N SER A 253 -8.47 2.83 17.84
CA SER A 253 -8.83 1.69 18.69
C SER A 253 -7.62 0.79 18.95
N LEU A 254 -6.79 0.56 17.94
CA LEU A 254 -5.52 -0.16 18.06
C LEU A 254 -4.54 0.60 18.93
N LEU A 255 -4.38 1.91 18.72
CA LEU A 255 -3.54 2.76 19.58
C LEU A 255 -4.04 2.75 21.03
N ARG A 256 -5.35 2.80 21.24
CA ARG A 256 -5.95 2.70 22.57
C ARG A 256 -5.72 1.31 23.17
N TRP A 257 -5.89 0.25 22.40
CA TRP A 257 -5.64 -1.12 22.86
C TRP A 257 -4.17 -1.31 23.22
N GLN A 258 -3.25 -0.87 22.36
CA GLN A 258 -1.81 -0.88 22.62
C GLN A 258 -1.47 -0.05 23.86
N SER A 259 -2.05 1.14 23.98
CA SER A 259 -1.88 1.98 25.17
C SER A 259 -2.41 1.29 26.42
N LEU A 260 -3.56 0.62 26.37
CA LEU A 260 -4.11 -0.14 27.51
C LEU A 260 -3.25 -1.34 27.87
N GLN A 261 -2.71 -2.06 26.89
CA GLN A 261 -1.78 -3.17 27.11
C GLN A 261 -0.45 -2.67 27.69
N TRP A 262 0.06 -1.56 27.17
CA TRP A 262 1.32 -0.98 27.61
C TRP A 262 1.19 -0.37 29.00
N ILE A 263 0.11 0.35 29.27
CA ILE A 263 -0.06 1.17 30.46
C ILE A 263 -0.82 0.41 31.56
N GLY A 264 -1.54 -0.66 31.22
CA GLY A 264 -2.31 -1.47 32.19
C GLY A 264 -3.42 -0.68 32.92
N GLY A 265 -3.84 0.46 32.38
CA GLY A 265 -4.77 1.38 33.05
C GLY A 265 -4.13 2.32 34.09
N HIS A 266 -2.80 2.35 34.20
CA HIS A 266 -2.09 3.34 35.02
C HIS A 266 -1.90 4.68 34.29
N SER A 267 -1.34 5.70 34.94
CA SER A 267 -1.10 7.02 34.32
C SER A 267 0.25 7.14 33.62
N ARG A 268 1.11 6.11 33.73
CA ARG A 268 2.46 6.07 33.17
C ARG A 268 2.73 4.72 32.54
N VAL A 269 3.44 4.72 31.42
CA VAL A 269 3.95 3.48 30.79
C VAL A 269 4.95 2.84 31.78
N PRO A 270 4.73 1.60 32.24
CA PRO A 270 5.68 0.85 33.05
C PRO A 270 7.01 0.75 32.29
N ALA A 271 8.10 1.16 32.93
CA ALA A 271 9.43 1.11 32.34
C ALA A 271 9.77 -0.31 31.87
N GLU A 272 9.28 -1.35 32.54
CA GLU A 272 9.48 -2.75 32.15
C GLU A 272 8.94 -3.08 30.75
N ASN A 273 7.79 -2.52 30.34
CA ASN A 273 7.19 -2.78 29.02
C ASN A 273 7.96 -2.05 27.91
N VAL A 274 8.39 -0.82 28.19
CA VAL A 274 9.31 -0.08 27.31
C VAL A 274 10.62 -0.86 27.21
N LEU A 275 11.20 -1.29 28.34
CA LEU A 275 12.46 -2.02 28.39
C LEU A 275 12.37 -3.40 27.73
N LYS A 276 11.23 -4.09 27.70
CA LYS A 276 11.09 -5.39 26.99
C LYS A 276 11.06 -5.27 25.46
N GLN A 277 10.51 -4.19 24.92
CA GLN A 277 10.47 -3.94 23.47
C GLN A 277 11.64 -3.07 22.99
N THR A 278 12.22 -2.29 23.90
CA THR A 278 13.43 -1.49 23.68
C THR A 278 14.65 -2.21 24.29
N ASP A 279 14.53 -3.50 24.63
CA ASP A 279 15.61 -4.24 25.30
C ASP A 279 16.80 -4.33 24.34
N PRO A 280 17.92 -3.65 24.65
CA PRO A 280 19.11 -3.71 23.81
C PRO A 280 19.62 -5.14 23.67
N VAL A 281 19.29 -6.08 24.56
CA VAL A 281 19.78 -7.46 24.43
C VAL A 281 19.28 -8.18 23.16
N THR A 282 18.17 -7.76 22.56
CA THR A 282 17.68 -8.31 21.28
C THR A 282 17.79 -7.35 20.09
N THR A 283 18.04 -6.06 20.33
CA THR A 283 18.04 -5.00 19.31
C THR A 283 19.16 -3.97 19.46
N ASP A 284 20.21 -4.28 20.22
CA ASP A 284 21.39 -3.40 20.29
C ASP A 284 22.22 -3.59 19.02
N ILE A 285 22.10 -2.60 18.16
CA ILE A 285 22.86 -2.45 16.93
C ILE A 285 24.37 -2.36 17.25
N ALA A 286 24.77 -2.15 18.51
CA ALA A 286 26.15 -2.00 18.98
C ALA A 286 26.60 -3.01 20.06
N ALA A 287 25.82 -4.05 20.37
CA ALA A 287 26.25 -5.07 21.34
C ALA A 287 27.51 -5.83 20.87
N PRO A 288 28.41 -6.26 21.77
CA PRO A 288 29.58 -7.05 21.38
C PRO A 288 29.13 -8.33 20.66
N LEU A 289 29.63 -8.53 19.45
CA LEU A 289 29.26 -9.66 18.60
C LEU A 289 29.55 -10.97 19.34
N ASP A 290 28.53 -11.82 19.52
CA ASP A 290 28.74 -13.17 20.00
C ASP A 290 29.45 -13.98 18.91
N LEU A 291 30.77 -14.18 19.09
CA LEU A 291 31.64 -14.83 18.11
C LEU A 291 31.49 -16.36 18.13
N ASP A 292 30.85 -16.94 19.15
CA ASP A 292 30.77 -18.38 19.37
C ASP A 292 29.67 -19.09 18.54
N VAL A 293 28.86 -18.34 17.79
CA VAL A 293 27.87 -18.92 16.86
C VAL A 293 28.58 -19.49 15.63
N LYS A 294 28.72 -20.83 15.61
CA LYS A 294 29.42 -21.58 14.55
C LYS A 294 28.69 -21.62 13.21
N ASN A 295 27.35 -21.53 13.20
CA ASN A 295 26.57 -21.64 11.97
C ASN A 295 26.42 -20.26 11.30
N PRO A 296 26.95 -20.07 10.08
CA PRO A 296 26.95 -18.76 9.41
C PRO A 296 25.55 -18.26 9.08
N ILE A 297 24.59 -19.15 8.80
CA ILE A 297 23.20 -18.75 8.49
C ILE A 297 22.46 -18.27 9.73
N ASP A 298 22.66 -18.94 10.88
CA ASP A 298 22.05 -18.53 12.15
C ASP A 298 22.67 -17.22 12.67
N LYS A 299 23.96 -17.01 12.40
CA LYS A 299 24.67 -15.77 12.70
C LYS A 299 24.16 -14.61 11.84
N LEU A 300 23.86 -14.87 10.56
CA LEU A 300 23.29 -13.87 9.66
C LEU A 300 21.85 -13.53 10.04
N THR A 301 20.99 -14.51 10.25
CA THR A 301 19.58 -14.26 10.60
C THR A 301 19.40 -13.48 11.90
N LYS A 302 20.26 -13.70 12.90
CA LYS A 302 20.23 -12.95 14.16
C LYS A 302 20.86 -11.56 14.08
N ASN A 303 21.97 -11.41 13.34
CA ASN A 303 22.81 -10.21 13.42
C ASN A 303 22.89 -9.39 12.13
N TRP A 304 22.03 -9.66 11.13
CA TRP A 304 22.10 -9.01 9.80
C TRP A 304 22.03 -7.47 9.85
N LEU A 305 21.38 -6.89 10.87
CA LEU A 305 21.21 -5.43 11.01
C LEU A 305 22.24 -4.78 11.95
N HIS A 306 23.25 -5.52 12.45
CA HIS A 306 24.22 -4.97 13.41
C HIS A 306 25.17 -3.93 12.76
N ILE A 307 25.60 -2.90 13.51
CA ILE A 307 26.32 -1.72 12.99
C ILE A 307 27.65 -2.11 12.32
N SER A 308 28.31 -3.15 12.83
CA SER A 308 29.57 -3.65 12.27
C SER A 308 29.39 -4.26 10.88
N TYR A 309 28.29 -4.96 10.62
CA TYR A 309 27.98 -5.46 9.29
C TYR A 309 27.56 -4.33 8.37
N LEU A 310 26.73 -3.39 8.83
CA LEU A 310 26.35 -2.22 8.04
C LEU A 310 27.59 -1.42 7.62
N LYS A 311 28.50 -1.14 8.56
CA LYS A 311 29.79 -0.49 8.27
C LYS A 311 30.59 -1.27 7.23
N ARG A 312 30.65 -2.60 7.33
CA ARG A 312 31.38 -3.45 6.38
C ARG A 312 30.73 -3.46 4.99
N TYR A 313 29.41 -3.45 4.91
CA TYR A 313 28.68 -3.27 3.65
C TYR A 313 28.90 -1.88 3.05
N CYS A 314 28.89 -0.81 3.86
CA CYS A 314 29.22 0.54 3.38
C CYS A 314 30.65 0.62 2.83
N HIS A 315 31.63 0.00 3.48
CA HIS A 315 33.00 -0.10 2.96
C HIS A 315 33.05 -0.88 1.64
N LEU A 316 32.29 -1.97 1.50
CA LEU A 316 32.20 -2.74 0.26
C LEU A 316 31.54 -1.95 -0.89
N VAL A 317 30.46 -1.21 -0.59
CA VAL A 317 29.78 -0.33 -1.55
C VAL A 317 30.70 0.80 -1.97
N ASN A 318 31.40 1.45 -1.04
CA ASN A 318 32.40 2.46 -1.38
C ASN A 318 33.53 1.87 -2.24
N ALA A 319 34.00 0.65 -1.90
CA ALA A 319 35.02 -0.05 -2.68
C ALA A 319 34.56 -0.40 -4.10
N SER A 320 33.26 -0.60 -4.31
CA SER A 320 32.71 -0.93 -5.64
C SER A 320 32.81 0.22 -6.65
N TYR A 321 32.87 1.48 -6.18
CA TYR A 321 33.19 2.64 -7.03
C TYR A 321 34.67 2.69 -7.45
N GLY A 322 35.52 1.82 -6.88
CA GLY A 322 36.89 1.60 -7.32
C GLY A 322 37.85 2.76 -7.04
N TRP A 323 38.97 2.77 -7.77
CA TRP A 323 40.07 3.72 -7.52
C TRP A 323 39.69 5.19 -7.74
N ILE A 324 38.71 5.49 -8.60
CA ILE A 324 38.28 6.86 -8.87
C ILE A 324 37.75 7.49 -7.59
N TRP A 325 36.89 6.76 -6.87
CA TRP A 325 36.37 7.19 -5.58
C TRP A 325 37.49 7.40 -4.55
N TYR A 326 38.45 6.46 -4.50
CA TYR A 326 39.60 6.54 -3.61
C TYR A 326 40.45 7.81 -3.83
N VAL A 327 40.69 8.17 -5.10
CA VAL A 327 41.47 9.38 -5.48
C VAL A 327 40.68 10.65 -5.22
N THR A 328 39.36 10.65 -5.43
CA THR A 328 38.53 11.83 -5.11
C THR A 328 38.42 12.10 -3.62
N GLU A 329 38.43 11.05 -2.80
CA GLU A 329 38.34 11.16 -1.35
C GLU A 329 39.69 11.53 -0.70
N ASN A 330 40.81 11.18 -1.35
CA ASN A 330 42.17 11.49 -0.88
C ASN A 330 42.97 12.28 -1.94
N PRO A 331 42.59 13.52 -2.24
CA PRO A 331 43.28 14.32 -3.26
C PRO A 331 44.71 14.66 -2.81
N CYS A 332 45.70 14.25 -3.61
CA CYS A 332 47.12 14.60 -3.45
C CYS A 332 47.78 14.14 -2.12
N ASP A 333 47.25 13.11 -1.47
CA ASP A 333 47.89 12.53 -0.27
C ASP A 333 48.89 11.43 -0.64
N CYS A 334 50.19 11.70 -0.45
CA CYS A 334 51.26 10.71 -0.66
C CYS A 334 51.13 9.50 0.27
N ILE A 335 50.49 9.65 1.44
CA ILE A 335 50.28 8.56 2.39
C ILE A 335 49.27 7.54 1.82
N ALA A 336 48.26 8.00 1.11
CA ALA A 336 47.26 7.16 0.46
C ALA A 336 47.89 6.27 -0.63
N LEU A 337 48.80 6.82 -1.44
CA LEU A 337 49.56 6.04 -2.43
C LEU A 337 50.48 5.00 -1.77
N CYS A 338 51.14 5.35 -0.67
CA CYS A 338 51.95 4.39 0.09
C CYS A 338 51.13 3.23 0.66
N ARG A 339 49.88 3.48 1.09
CA ARG A 339 48.97 2.41 1.56
C ARG A 339 48.60 1.46 0.43
N LEU A 340 48.32 1.96 -0.77
CA LEU A 340 48.09 1.11 -1.95
C LEU A 340 49.32 0.26 -2.29
N CYS A 341 50.51 0.85 -2.24
CA CYS A 341 51.75 0.12 -2.49
C CYS A 341 52.02 -0.98 -1.47
N SER A 342 51.51 -0.84 -0.23
CA SER A 342 51.68 -1.86 0.81
C SER A 342 50.93 -3.18 0.52
N HIS A 343 49.91 -3.14 -0.34
CA HIS A 343 49.16 -4.33 -0.76
C HIS A 343 49.79 -5.05 -1.96
N LEU A 344 50.83 -4.48 -2.59
CA LEU A 344 51.49 -5.06 -3.76
C LEU A 344 52.45 -6.17 -3.36
N SER A 345 52.47 -7.26 -4.14
CA SER A 345 53.43 -8.34 -3.96
C SER A 345 54.04 -8.76 -5.30
N CYS A 346 55.37 -8.73 -5.39
CA CYS A 346 56.11 -9.18 -6.58
C CYS A 346 55.97 -10.68 -6.87
N ARG A 347 55.39 -11.46 -5.94
CA ARG A 347 55.12 -12.88 -6.12
C ARG A 347 53.80 -13.15 -6.85
N ASN A 348 52.91 -12.16 -6.90
CA ASN A 348 51.59 -12.29 -7.51
C ASN A 348 51.62 -11.90 -9.00
N PRO A 349 50.84 -12.59 -9.86
CA PRO A 349 50.67 -12.18 -11.25
C PRO A 349 49.94 -10.83 -11.35
N THR A 350 50.02 -10.20 -12.51
CA THR A 350 49.21 -9.00 -12.80
C THR A 350 47.73 -9.32 -12.77
N ALA A 351 46.93 -8.52 -12.06
CA ALA A 351 45.51 -8.74 -11.87
C ALA A 351 44.74 -8.72 -13.21
N PRO A 352 43.98 -9.78 -13.55
CA PRO A 352 43.12 -9.83 -14.74
C PRO A 352 41.83 -9.02 -14.53
N ASP A 353 41.08 -8.75 -15.61
CA ASP A 353 39.79 -8.01 -15.55
C ASP A 353 38.70 -8.76 -14.77
N ARG A 354 38.81 -10.09 -14.71
CA ARG A 354 37.92 -10.97 -13.95
C ARG A 354 38.71 -12.08 -13.29
N GLN A 355 38.48 -12.28 -12.00
CA GLN A 355 39.02 -13.38 -11.23
C GLN A 355 37.90 -14.06 -10.44
N VAL A 356 37.83 -15.39 -10.54
CA VAL A 356 36.84 -16.20 -9.84
C VAL A 356 37.54 -17.44 -9.31
N ASP A 357 37.56 -17.60 -8.00
CA ASP A 357 38.08 -18.77 -7.31
C ASP A 357 37.22 -18.99 -6.05
N LEU A 358 36.41 -20.05 -6.09
CA LEU A 358 35.45 -20.36 -5.04
C LEU A 358 36.05 -21.19 -3.90
N GLU A 359 37.29 -21.70 -4.05
CA GLU A 359 37.93 -22.59 -3.09
C GLU A 359 39.04 -21.89 -2.30
N ASN A 360 39.87 -21.08 -2.95
CA ASN A 360 41.05 -20.46 -2.32
C ASN A 360 41.01 -18.91 -2.30
N GLY A 361 39.99 -18.30 -2.91
CA GLY A 361 39.85 -16.86 -3.04
C GLY A 361 40.75 -16.24 -4.13
N ILE A 362 40.69 -14.91 -4.31
CA ILE A 362 41.46 -14.23 -5.36
C ILE A 362 42.95 -14.14 -5.03
N THR A 363 43.78 -13.98 -6.06
CA THR A 363 45.20 -13.62 -5.92
C THR A 363 45.32 -12.12 -5.72
N GLY A 364 46.13 -11.67 -4.76
CA GLY A 364 46.39 -10.25 -4.54
C GLY A 364 47.08 -9.54 -5.72
N PRO A 365 47.18 -8.20 -5.68
CA PRO A 365 47.75 -7.43 -6.78
C PRO A 365 49.27 -7.71 -6.96
N GLY A 366 49.73 -7.66 -8.21
CA GLY A 366 51.13 -7.88 -8.58
C GLY A 366 52.07 -6.75 -8.15
N GLY A 367 53.37 -6.87 -8.46
CA GLY A 367 54.42 -5.98 -7.94
C GLY A 367 54.45 -4.52 -8.45
N CYS A 368 53.58 -4.13 -9.38
CA CYS A 368 53.54 -2.77 -9.93
C CYS A 368 52.10 -2.28 -10.06
N LEU A 369 51.84 -1.06 -9.56
CA LEU A 369 50.51 -0.44 -9.56
C LEU A 369 50.01 -0.13 -10.98
N CYS A 370 50.93 0.18 -11.89
CA CYS A 370 50.67 0.61 -13.27
C CYS A 370 50.53 -0.59 -14.23
N ALA A 371 50.79 -1.80 -13.76
CA ALA A 371 50.67 -3.02 -14.57
C ALA A 371 49.26 -3.61 -14.44
N GLY A 372 48.54 -3.70 -15.56
CA GLY A 372 47.20 -4.29 -15.62
C GLY A 372 46.19 -3.56 -14.71
N ARG A 373 45.37 -4.32 -13.99
CA ARG A 373 44.33 -3.81 -13.08
C ARG A 373 44.75 -3.77 -11.61
N ASN A 374 46.06 -3.85 -11.32
CA ASN A 374 46.58 -3.90 -9.95
C ASN A 374 46.17 -2.69 -9.10
N CYS A 375 46.11 -1.49 -9.69
CA CYS A 375 45.66 -0.28 -8.99
C CYS A 375 44.21 -0.40 -8.48
N TYR A 376 43.29 -0.93 -9.30
CA TYR A 376 41.89 -1.13 -8.92
C TYR A 376 41.76 -2.15 -7.80
N LEU A 377 42.48 -3.27 -7.91
CA LEU A 377 42.46 -4.32 -6.91
C LEU A 377 43.08 -3.86 -5.58
N ALA A 378 44.19 -3.13 -5.61
CA ALA A 378 44.80 -2.55 -4.42
C ALA A 378 43.90 -1.51 -3.73
N ALA A 379 43.25 -0.64 -4.51
CA ALA A 379 42.29 0.32 -3.97
C ALA A 379 41.07 -0.38 -3.36
N PHE A 380 40.57 -1.44 -4.01
CA PHE A 380 39.47 -2.25 -3.49
C PHE A 380 39.82 -2.92 -2.16
N LEU A 381 41.01 -3.52 -2.04
CA LEU A 381 41.47 -4.16 -0.80
C LEU A 381 41.63 -3.15 0.35
N GLU A 382 42.18 -1.97 0.06
CA GLU A 382 42.34 -0.90 1.05
C GLU A 382 40.99 -0.35 1.55
N MET A 383 40.03 -0.11 0.64
CA MET A 383 38.72 0.42 0.99
C MET A 383 37.81 -0.60 1.69
N SER A 384 37.88 -1.87 1.27
CA SER A 384 37.04 -2.95 1.81
C SER A 384 37.60 -3.59 3.08
N GLN A 385 38.90 -3.45 3.34
CA GLN A 385 39.62 -4.11 4.45
C GLN A 385 39.42 -5.64 4.47
N LEU A 386 39.21 -6.24 3.29
CA LEU A 386 39.04 -7.68 3.12
C LEU A 386 40.39 -8.32 2.81
N GLU A 387 40.62 -9.53 3.35
CA GLU A 387 41.71 -10.38 2.92
C GLU A 387 41.34 -11.07 1.60
N THR A 388 42.33 -11.36 0.77
CA THR A 388 42.13 -11.92 -0.57
C THR A 388 41.49 -13.32 -0.55
N SER A 389 41.68 -14.07 0.54
CA SER A 389 41.08 -15.39 0.79
C SER A 389 39.55 -15.35 0.90
N TYR A 390 38.96 -14.22 1.29
CA TYR A 390 37.51 -14.10 1.48
C TYR A 390 36.77 -13.62 0.23
N ILE A 391 37.48 -13.29 -0.84
CA ILE A 391 36.88 -12.77 -2.06
C ILE A 391 36.80 -13.92 -3.07
N LEU A 392 35.58 -14.34 -3.39
CA LEU A 392 35.32 -15.49 -4.26
C LEU A 392 35.24 -15.12 -5.74
N ALA A 393 34.80 -13.89 -6.02
CA ALA A 393 34.67 -13.36 -7.37
C ALA A 393 34.95 -11.85 -7.35
N PHE A 394 35.75 -11.40 -8.29
CA PHE A 394 36.06 -10.00 -8.51
C PHE A 394 36.05 -9.71 -10.01
N GLU A 395 35.23 -8.76 -10.43
CA GLU A 395 35.07 -8.38 -11.83
C GLU A 395 34.99 -6.86 -11.94
N ILE A 396 35.82 -6.28 -12.82
CA ILE A 396 35.84 -4.84 -13.06
C ILE A 396 34.98 -4.56 -14.29
N THR A 397 33.83 -3.92 -14.08
CA THR A 397 32.88 -3.57 -15.15
C THR A 397 33.18 -2.22 -15.82
N ASP A 398 33.93 -1.34 -15.16
CA ASP A 398 34.23 0.00 -15.68
C ASP A 398 35.40 0.01 -16.66
N ARG A 399 35.12 0.38 -17.91
CA ARG A 399 36.11 0.64 -18.98
C ARG A 399 36.67 2.06 -18.97
N VAL A 400 36.15 2.92 -18.10
CA VAL A 400 36.53 4.33 -18.08
C VAL A 400 37.89 4.47 -17.38
N SER A 401 38.87 5.00 -18.12
CA SER A 401 40.18 5.51 -17.70
C SER A 401 41.37 4.55 -17.51
N ASN A 402 41.85 3.99 -18.62
CA ASN A 402 43.28 3.63 -18.77
C ASN A 402 44.21 4.84 -19.03
N CYS A 403 43.68 6.05 -19.22
CA CYS A 403 44.43 7.17 -19.81
C CYS A 403 45.18 8.07 -18.80
N PHE A 404 44.88 7.98 -17.49
CA PHE A 404 45.47 8.89 -16.48
C PHE A 404 46.70 8.28 -15.75
N LEU A 405 46.80 6.96 -15.70
CA LEU A 405 47.87 6.21 -14.99
C LEU A 405 49.24 6.30 -15.68
N ASP A 406 49.29 6.35 -17.00
CA ASP A 406 50.56 6.45 -17.75
C ASP A 406 51.34 7.74 -17.45
N ARG A 407 50.66 8.82 -17.02
CA ARG A 407 51.32 10.11 -16.72
C ARG A 407 51.83 10.25 -15.29
N ILE A 408 51.24 9.57 -14.31
CA ILE A 408 51.58 9.77 -12.88
C ILE A 408 52.61 8.73 -12.41
N CYS A 409 52.53 7.48 -12.89
CA CYS A 409 53.49 6.44 -12.52
C CYS A 409 54.91 6.70 -13.06
N CYS A 410 55.02 7.32 -14.24
CA CYS A 410 56.31 7.51 -14.91
C CYS A 410 57.21 8.56 -14.21
N THR A 411 56.63 9.43 -13.38
CA THR A 411 57.35 10.46 -12.61
C THR A 411 57.78 9.98 -11.22
N GLN A 412 57.04 9.10 -10.55
CA GLN A 412 57.42 8.60 -9.21
C GLN A 412 58.42 7.42 -9.25
N CYS A 413 58.38 6.53 -10.25
CA CYS A 413 59.36 5.44 -10.35
C CYS A 413 60.79 5.93 -10.69
N LYS A 414 60.97 7.17 -11.15
CA LYS A 414 62.29 7.77 -11.38
C LYS A 414 62.97 8.28 -10.11
N HIS A 415 62.25 8.45 -9.00
CA HIS A 415 62.79 9.02 -7.76
C HIS A 415 62.96 8.00 -6.62
N ILE A 416 62.48 6.76 -6.78
CA ILE A 416 62.65 5.68 -5.78
C ILE A 416 63.81 4.74 -6.16
N VAL A 417 64.43 4.94 -7.33
CA VAL A 417 65.67 4.27 -7.74
C VAL A 417 66.77 5.30 -7.98
N THR A 418 67.20 5.95 -6.89
CA THR A 418 68.54 6.53 -6.71
C THR A 418 68.89 6.57 -5.24
#